data_AF-A0A0F9WJZ5-F1
#
_entry.id   AF-A0A0F9WJZ5-F1
#
_cell.length_a   1.000
_cell.length_b   1.000
_cell.length_c   1.000
_cell.angle_alpha   90.00
_cell.angle_beta   90.00
_cell.angle_gamma   90.00
#
_symmetry.space_group_name_H-M   'P 1'
#
loop_
_entity.id
_entity.type
_entity.pdbx_description
1 polymer ?
#
loop_
_entity_poly.entity_id
_entity_poly.type
_entity_poly.pdbx_seq_one_letter_code
_entity_poly.pdbx_strand_id
1 'polypeptide(L)' 'MSREAGERYRCESCKAELVYEVGCPCPDKMAHSEICCGAQMVKVDKQ' A
#
# COMPACT_ATOMS: atom_id res chain seq x y z
N MET A 1 -8.54 6.43 -2.37
CA MET A 1 -7.24 7.15 -2.51
C MET A 1 -6.41 6.50 -3.59
N SER A 2 -6.17 7.25 -4.66
CA SER A 2 -5.24 6.89 -5.73
C SER A 2 -3.84 6.71 -5.13
N ARG A 3 -3.17 5.62 -5.46
CA ARG A 3 -1.81 5.36 -4.97
C ARG A 3 -0.80 6.00 -5.91
N GLU A 4 0.25 6.62 -5.39
CA GLU A 4 1.32 7.22 -6.18
C GLU A 4 2.47 6.23 -6.39
N ALA A 5 3.15 6.35 -7.52
CA ALA A 5 4.36 5.57 -7.76
C ALA A 5 5.43 5.93 -6.71
N GLY A 6 5.98 4.92 -6.06
CA GLY A 6 6.94 5.05 -4.97
C GLY A 6 6.32 4.93 -3.58
N GLU A 7 5.00 4.90 -3.43
CA GLU A 7 4.37 4.61 -2.14
C GLU A 7 4.72 3.20 -1.66
N ARG A 8 4.95 3.08 -0.36
CA ARG A 8 5.34 1.83 0.29
C ARG A 8 4.37 1.46 1.39
N TYR A 9 4.11 0.17 1.49
CA TYR A 9 3.25 -0.42 2.52
C TYR A 9 4.01 -1.54 3.19
N ARG A 10 3.92 -1.65 4.50
CA ARG A 10 4.58 -2.69 5.26
C ARG A 10 3.56 -3.53 6.02
N CYS A 11 3.73 -4.85 5.96
CA CYS A 11 3.05 -5.76 6.85
C CYS A 11 3.77 -5.78 8.20
N GLU A 12 3.07 -5.50 9.29
CA GLU A 12 3.69 -5.51 10.61
C GLU A 12 4.04 -6.92 11.10
N SER A 13 3.31 -7.95 10.64
CA SER A 13 3.47 -9.35 11.05
C SER A 13 4.69 -10.03 10.41
N CYS A 14 4.76 -10.04 9.07
CA CYS A 14 5.83 -10.73 8.34
C CYS A 14 6.94 -9.79 7.85
N LYS A 15 6.79 -8.47 8.09
CA LYS A 15 7.71 -7.41 7.65
C LYS A 15 7.83 -7.24 6.13
N ALA A 16 7.01 -7.92 5.34
CA ALA A 16 6.95 -7.75 3.89
C ALA A 16 6.61 -6.31 3.50
N GLU A 17 7.22 -5.84 2.42
CA GLU A 17 7.03 -4.51 1.87
C GLU A 17 6.41 -4.60 0.48
N LEU A 18 5.36 -3.81 0.25
CA LEU A 18 4.74 -3.61 -1.05
C LEU A 18 5.11 -2.21 -1.52
N VAL A 19 5.64 -2.12 -2.73
CA VAL A 19 6.04 -0.86 -3.35
C VAL A 19 5.20 -0.68 -4.61
N TYR A 20 4.52 0.45 -4.72
CA TYR A 20 3.84 0.81 -5.95
C TYR A 20 4.86 1.27 -6.99
N GLU A 21 5.14 0.45 -7.99
CA GLU A 21 6.02 0.85 -9.10
C GLU A 21 5.34 1.86 -10.03
N VAL A 22 4.01 1.77 -10.16
CA VAL A 22 3.16 2.67 -10.91
C VAL A 22 1.97 3.05 -10.02
N GLY A 23 1.53 4.31 -10.10
CA GLY A 23 0.37 4.75 -9.33
C GLY A 23 -0.91 4.03 -9.79
N CYS A 24 -1.83 3.71 -8.86
CA CYS A 24 -3.11 3.14 -9.32
C CYS A 24 -3.94 4.25 -10.00
N PRO A 25 -4.48 4.02 -11.21
CA PRO A 25 -5.47 4.91 -11.84
C PRO A 25 -6.85 4.89 -11.16
N CYS A 26 -6.98 4.21 -10.02
CA CYS A 26 -8.23 4.02 -9.32
C CYS A 26 -8.79 5.36 -8.79
N PRO A 27 -10.10 5.62 -8.96
CA PRO A 27 -10.75 6.83 -8.44
C PRO A 27 -10.79 6.81 -6.90
N ASP A 28 -10.80 7.99 -6.29
CA ASP A 28 -10.63 8.15 -4.83
C ASP A 28 -11.66 7.38 -3.99
N LYS A 29 -12.85 7.12 -4.56
CA LYS A 29 -13.96 6.39 -3.94
C LYS A 29 -13.78 4.87 -3.84
N MET A 30 -12.74 4.29 -4.43
CA MET A 30 -12.42 2.88 -4.22
C MET A 30 -11.33 2.73 -3.16
N ALA A 31 -11.66 2.02 -2.08
CA ALA A 31 -10.70 1.68 -1.04
C ALA A 31 -9.75 0.61 -1.58
N HIS A 32 -8.45 0.91 -1.60
CA HIS A 32 -7.43 -0.11 -1.80
C HIS A 32 -7.26 -0.91 -0.52
N SER A 33 -7.33 -2.23 -0.64
CA SER A 33 -7.05 -3.15 0.45
C SER A 33 -5.77 -3.91 0.16
N GLU A 34 -4.63 -3.30 0.48
CA GLU A 34 -3.35 -4.00 0.54
C GLU A 34 -3.36 -4.95 1.75
N ILE A 35 -3.77 -6.21 1.56
CA ILE A 35 -3.87 -7.19 2.64
C ILE A 35 -2.65 -8.13 2.62
N CYS A 36 -1.99 -8.27 3.77
CA CYS A 36 -0.93 -9.26 3.99
C CYS A 36 -1.10 -9.89 5.38
N CYS A 37 -0.91 -11.22 5.49
CA CYS A 37 -1.17 -11.98 6.72
C CYS A 37 -2.60 -11.82 7.28
N GLY A 38 -3.59 -11.55 6.41
CA GLY A 38 -4.98 -11.33 6.81
C GLY A 38 -5.25 -9.96 7.45
N ALA A 39 -4.28 -9.06 7.47
CA ALA A 39 -4.41 -7.70 7.96
C ALA A 39 -4.12 -6.67 6.86
N GLN A 40 -4.75 -5.50 6.94
CA GLN A 40 -4.44 -4.36 6.09
C GLN A 40 -3.01 -3.88 6.38
N MET A 41 -2.19 -3.72 5.34
CA MET A 41 -0.84 -3.21 5.43
C MET A 41 -0.83 -1.71 5.75
N VAL A 42 0.21 -1.25 6.43
CA VAL A 42 0.34 0.14 6.87
C VAL A 42 1.21 0.91 5.88
N LYS A 43 0.75 2.08 5.43
CA LYS A 43 1.58 2.98 4.60
C LYS A 43 2.81 3.39 5.40
N VAL A 44 3.99 3.22 4.82
CA VAL A 44 5.26 3.70 5.38
C VAL A 44 5.78 4.81 4.50
N ASP A 45 6.02 5.98 5.10
CA ASP A 45 6.61 7.11 4.40
C ASP A 45 8.12 6.86 4.23
N LYS A 46 8.67 7.20 3.06
CA LYS A 46 10.13 7.20 2.87
C LYS A 46 10.68 8.39 3.67
N GLN A 47 11.23 8.09 4.85
CA GLN A 47 12.07 9.02 5.60
C GLN A 47 13.29 9.45 4.78
#